data_AF-A0AAU8S1K9-F1
#
_entry.id   AF-A0AAU8S1K9-F1
#
_cell.length_a   1.000
_cell.length_b   1.000
_cell.length_c   1.000
_cell.angle_alpha   90.00
_cell.angle_beta   90.00
_cell.angle_gamma   90.00
#
_symmetry.space_group_name_H-M   'P 1'
#
loop_
_entity.id
_entity.type
_entity.pdbx_description
1 polymer ?
#
loop_
_entity_poly.entity_id
_entity_poly.type
_entity_poly.pdbx_seq_one_letter_code
_entity_poly.pdbx_strand_id
1 'polypeptide(L)'
;MGTRILLGLVLCIVLSACYQPERDCKSFKTGDFTFEYTVNGEKKVSSFTRTDAYSIERYDNKVDTATVRWLNDCEFILNPSDQKTPIHYKILSTTKNSYLFEYGIVGKSQKSKGTAVRN
;
A
#
# COMPACT_ATOMS: atom_id res chain seq x y z
N MET A 1 -38.81 33.98 6.77
CA MET A 1 -37.33 33.99 6.72
C MET A 1 -36.68 32.61 6.96
N GLY A 2 -37.34 31.62 7.59
CA GLY A 2 -36.71 30.33 7.95
C GLY A 2 -36.60 29.28 6.84
N THR A 3 -37.54 29.22 5.89
CA THR A 3 -37.63 28.15 4.88
C THR A 3 -36.51 28.20 3.83
N ARG A 4 -36.00 29.40 3.51
CA ARG A 4 -34.86 29.60 2.59
C ARG A 4 -33.52 29.18 3.18
N ILE A 5 -33.37 29.35 4.50
CA ILE A 5 -32.17 28.94 5.24
C ILE A 5 -32.12 27.42 5.36
N LEU A 6 -33.28 26.77 5.58
CA LEU A 6 -33.40 25.31 5.64
C LEU A 6 -33.00 24.65 4.30
N LEU A 7 -33.42 25.23 3.17
CA LEU A 7 -33.11 24.70 1.83
C LEU A 7 -31.60 24.81 1.50
N GLY A 8 -30.96 25.92 1.93
CA GLY A 8 -29.52 26.12 1.77
C GLY A 8 -28.70 25.14 2.63
N LEU A 9 -29.16 24.84 3.85
CA LEU A 9 -28.50 23.89 4.75
C LEU A 9 -28.53 22.46 4.20
N VAL A 10 -29.66 22.05 3.59
CA VAL A 10 -29.79 20.73 2.95
C VAL A 10 -28.87 20.59 1.73
N LEU A 11 -28.70 21.66 0.93
CA LEU A 11 -27.82 21.65 -0.25
C LEU A 11 -26.34 21.49 0.12
N CYS A 12 -25.89 22.04 1.26
CA CYS A 12 -24.53 21.86 1.74
C CYS A 12 -24.23 20.43 2.24
N ILE A 13 -25.24 19.72 2.76
CA ILE A 13 -25.06 18.35 3.30
C ILE A 13 -24.88 17.32 2.18
N VAL A 14 -25.46 17.54 0.98
CA VAL A 14 -25.31 16.61 -0.15
C VAL A 14 -23.92 16.67 -0.81
N LEU A 15 -23.21 17.80 -0.66
CA LEU A 15 -21.87 17.99 -1.24
C LEU A 15 -20.73 17.47 -0.35
N SER A 16 -21.02 17.08 0.89
CA SER A 16 -20.04 16.46 1.80
C SER A 16 -19.97 14.94 1.66
N ALA A 17 -20.26 14.39 0.48
CA ALA A 17 -20.02 12.97 0.21
C ALA A 17 -18.52 12.69 0.39
N CYS A 18 -18.16 12.11 1.53
CA CYS A 18 -16.79 11.71 1.82
C CYS A 18 -16.31 10.75 0.73
N TYR A 19 -15.33 11.19 -0.07
CA TYR A 19 -14.68 10.33 -1.04
C TYR A 19 -13.96 9.20 -0.29
N GLN A 20 -14.46 7.98 -0.42
CA GLN A 20 -13.79 6.80 0.07
C GLN A 20 -12.85 6.30 -1.03
N PRO A 21 -11.53 6.22 -0.78
CA PRO A 21 -10.60 5.68 -1.76
C PRO A 21 -10.95 4.21 -2.03
N GLU A 22 -10.92 3.83 -3.30
CA GLU A 22 -11.07 2.43 -3.72
C GLU A 22 -10.00 1.57 -3.04
N ARG A 23 -10.39 0.38 -2.58
CA ARG A 23 -9.51 -0.49 -1.77
C ARG A 23 -9.82 -1.97 -1.98
N ASP A 24 -9.53 -2.46 -3.18
CA ASP A 24 -9.60 -3.88 -3.52
C ASP A 24 -8.27 -4.59 -3.23
N CYS A 25 -7.99 -4.87 -1.96
CA CYS A 25 -6.72 -5.48 -1.58
C CYS A 25 -6.55 -6.93 -2.05
N LYS A 26 -7.66 -7.63 -2.30
CA LYS A 26 -7.65 -9.04 -2.71
C LYS A 26 -7.00 -9.22 -4.08
N SER A 27 -7.31 -8.35 -5.04
CA SER A 27 -6.69 -8.43 -6.37
C SER A 27 -5.18 -8.23 -6.32
N PHE A 28 -4.67 -7.49 -5.33
CA PHE A 28 -3.25 -7.22 -5.19
C PHE A 28 -2.48 -8.22 -4.34
N LYS A 29 -3.12 -9.24 -3.75
CA LYS A 29 -2.43 -10.21 -2.87
C LYS A 29 -1.25 -10.92 -3.54
N THR A 30 -1.35 -11.17 -4.84
CA THR A 30 -0.30 -11.79 -5.65
C THR A 30 -0.09 -11.04 -6.95
N GLY A 31 1.08 -11.24 -7.56
CA GLY A 31 1.44 -10.65 -8.84
C GLY A 31 2.87 -10.14 -8.87
N ASP A 32 3.21 -9.53 -10.01
CA ASP A 32 4.48 -8.88 -10.26
C ASP A 32 4.30 -7.37 -10.19
N PHE A 33 5.17 -6.74 -9.43
CA PHE A 33 5.06 -5.34 -9.09
C PHE A 33 6.39 -4.62 -9.25
N THR A 34 6.32 -3.32 -9.46
CA THR A 34 7.44 -2.39 -9.38
C THR A 34 7.14 -1.28 -8.39
N PHE A 35 8.17 -0.79 -7.71
CA PHE A 35 8.08 0.36 -6.82
C PHE A 35 9.29 1.27 -7.03
N GLU A 36 9.02 2.56 -7.27
CA GLU A 36 10.05 3.59 -7.38
C GLU A 36 10.38 4.18 -6.02
N TYR A 37 11.67 4.30 -5.72
CA TYR A 37 12.17 4.96 -4.52
C TYR A 37 13.40 5.82 -4.86
N THR A 38 13.66 6.84 -4.05
CA THR A 38 14.80 7.75 -4.27
C THR A 38 15.89 7.49 -3.24
N VAL A 39 17.11 7.25 -3.71
CA VAL A 39 18.32 7.15 -2.87
C VAL A 39 19.32 8.18 -3.36
N ASN A 40 19.77 9.07 -2.47
CA ASN A 40 20.74 10.14 -2.80
C ASN A 40 20.32 11.02 -4.00
N GLY A 41 19.01 11.25 -4.17
CA GLY A 41 18.47 12.04 -5.28
C GLY A 41 18.33 11.27 -6.60
N GLU A 42 18.80 10.02 -6.68
CA GLU A 42 18.64 9.16 -7.84
C GLU A 42 17.37 8.30 -7.69
N LYS A 43 16.53 8.28 -8.73
CA LYS A 43 15.38 7.37 -8.79
C LYS A 43 15.86 5.95 -9.06
N LYS A 44 15.47 5.03 -8.19
CA LYS A 44 15.68 3.60 -8.32
C LYS A 44 14.33 2.91 -8.46
N VAL A 45 14.33 1.79 -9.17
CA VAL A 45 13.16 0.93 -9.34
C VAL A 45 13.49 -0.43 -8.73
N SER A 46 12.68 -0.88 -7.78
CA SER A 46 12.70 -2.26 -7.31
C SER A 46 11.55 -3.02 -8.00
N SER A 47 11.77 -4.29 -8.32
CA SER A 47 10.73 -5.18 -8.81
C SER A 47 10.55 -6.33 -7.84
N PHE A 48 9.32 -6.79 -7.61
CA PHE A 48 9.07 -7.92 -6.74
C PHE A 48 7.91 -8.77 -7.24
N THR A 49 8.05 -10.09 -7.06
CA THR A 49 7.01 -11.07 -7.30
C THR A 49 6.45 -11.51 -5.95
N ARG A 50 5.14 -11.35 -5.73
CA ARG A 50 4.46 -11.83 -4.53
C ARG A 50 3.56 -13.01 -4.86
N THR A 51 3.78 -14.12 -4.16
CA THR A 51 2.93 -15.32 -4.14
C THR A 51 2.18 -15.41 -2.81
N ASP A 52 1.42 -16.49 -2.60
CA ASP A 52 0.71 -16.71 -1.34
C ASP A 52 1.64 -16.88 -0.14
N ALA A 53 2.87 -17.37 -0.38
CA ALA A 53 3.83 -17.68 0.68
C ALA A 53 5.08 -16.79 0.69
N TYR A 54 5.45 -16.20 -0.46
CA TYR A 54 6.73 -15.51 -0.61
C TYR A 54 6.61 -14.16 -1.32
N SER A 55 7.50 -13.24 -0.97
CA SER A 55 7.76 -12.01 -1.71
C SER A 55 9.24 -12.03 -2.10
N ILE A 56 9.50 -12.03 -3.41
CA ILE A 56 10.84 -12.14 -4.00
C ILE A 56 11.17 -10.78 -4.62
N GLU A 57 12.02 -10.00 -3.97
CA GLU A 57 12.44 -8.68 -4.40
C GLU A 57 13.74 -8.74 -5.21
N ARG A 58 13.81 -7.94 -6.28
CA ARG A 58 14.95 -7.81 -7.19
C ARG A 58 15.32 -6.34 -7.33
N TYR A 59 16.49 -5.98 -6.81
CA TYR A 59 17.02 -4.62 -6.82
C TYR A 59 18.55 -4.69 -6.96
N ASP A 60 19.17 -3.78 -7.72
CA ASP A 60 20.64 -3.67 -7.88
C ASP A 60 21.39 -5.01 -8.06
N ASN A 61 20.87 -5.90 -8.92
CA ASN A 61 21.39 -7.26 -9.16
C ASN A 61 21.39 -8.20 -7.93
N LYS A 62 20.69 -7.84 -6.86
CA LYS A 62 20.44 -8.66 -5.69
C LYS A 62 19.03 -9.23 -5.72
N VAL A 63 18.87 -10.38 -5.08
CA VAL A 63 17.57 -11.03 -4.90
C VAL A 63 17.40 -11.31 -3.42
N ASP A 64 16.38 -10.70 -2.82
CA ASP A 64 16.00 -10.93 -1.43
C ASP A 64 14.64 -11.64 -1.40
N THR A 65 14.48 -12.61 -0.50
CA THR A 65 13.22 -13.33 -0.33
C THR A 65 12.71 -13.14 1.09
N ALA A 66 11.40 -12.93 1.21
CA ALA A 66 10.70 -12.89 2.48
C ALA A 66 9.48 -13.80 2.46
N THR A 67 9.16 -14.40 3.59
CA THR A 67 7.86 -15.07 3.77
C THR A 67 6.76 -14.02 3.95
N VAL A 68 5.57 -14.30 3.43
CA VAL A 68 4.39 -13.44 3.52
C VAL A 68 3.42 -14.02 4.54
N ARG A 69 3.03 -13.21 5.53
CA ARG A 69 1.95 -13.55 6.47
C ARG A 69 0.85 -12.51 6.41
N TRP A 70 -0.27 -12.84 5.80
CA TRP A 70 -1.46 -11.99 5.78
C TRP A 70 -2.14 -11.96 7.15
N LEU A 71 -2.46 -10.75 7.61
CA LEU A 71 -3.26 -10.50 8.81
C LEU A 71 -4.75 -10.37 8.46
N ASN A 72 -5.01 -9.76 7.31
CA ASN A 72 -6.33 -9.62 6.69
C ASN A 72 -6.13 -9.42 5.17
N ASP A 73 -7.14 -8.93 4.44
CA ASP A 73 -6.99 -8.71 2.99
C ASP A 73 -6.04 -7.57 2.62
N CYS A 74 -5.86 -6.58 3.48
CA CYS A 74 -5.09 -5.35 3.22
C CYS A 74 -3.79 -5.24 4.01
N GLU A 75 -3.57 -6.11 5.01
CA GLU A 75 -2.43 -6.03 5.92
C GLU A 75 -1.67 -7.35 5.96
N PHE A 76 -0.34 -7.26 5.88
CA PHE A 76 0.55 -8.41 5.88
C PHE A 76 1.91 -8.06 6.49
N ILE A 77 2.63 -9.08 6.90
CA ILE A 77 4.00 -8.98 7.39
C ILE A 77 4.92 -9.71 6.42
N LEU A 78 6.02 -9.06 6.07
CA LEU A 78 7.15 -9.73 5.43
C LEU A 78 8.18 -10.10 6.51
N ASN A 79 8.55 -11.38 6.57
CA ASN A 79 9.68 -11.85 7.36
C ASN A 79 10.83 -12.19 6.41
N PRO A 80 11.87 -11.34 6.33
CA PRO A 80 13.04 -11.59 5.50
C PRO A 80 13.77 -12.88 5.89
N SER A 81 14.31 -13.60 4.92
CA SER A 81 15.05 -14.84 5.16
C SER A 81 16.40 -14.63 5.86
N ASP A 82 16.95 -13.42 5.82
CA ASP A 82 18.28 -13.06 6.31
C ASP A 82 18.28 -12.52 7.75
N GLN A 83 17.31 -12.93 8.58
CA GLN A 83 17.16 -12.52 9.99
C GLN A 83 17.01 -10.99 10.20
N LYS A 84 16.72 -10.23 9.15
CA LYS A 84 16.31 -8.82 9.27
C LYS A 84 14.97 -8.71 10.01
N THR A 85 14.73 -7.55 10.60
CA THR A 85 13.51 -7.28 11.37
C THR A 85 12.26 -7.39 10.49
N PRO A 86 11.18 -8.05 10.95
CA PRO A 86 9.92 -8.10 10.22
C PRO A 86 9.33 -6.72 9.92
N ILE A 87 8.75 -6.59 8.74
CA ILE A 87 8.16 -5.33 8.25
C ILE A 87 6.66 -5.54 8.06
N HIS A 88 5.87 -4.69 8.70
CA HIS A 88 4.43 -4.64 8.51
C HIS A 88 4.08 -3.76 7.32
N TYR A 89 3.16 -4.21 6.47
CA TYR A 89 2.64 -3.49 5.33
C TYR A 89 1.12 -3.39 5.41
N LYS A 90 0.58 -2.25 4.96
CA LYS A 90 -0.85 -2.00 4.85
C LYS A 90 -1.16 -1.28 3.54
N ILE A 91 -1.98 -1.91 2.70
CA ILE A 91 -2.51 -1.29 1.49
C ILE A 91 -3.55 -0.24 1.90
N LEU A 92 -3.35 1.03 1.55
CA LEU A 92 -4.21 2.15 1.91
C LEU A 92 -5.29 2.43 0.87
N SER A 93 -4.95 2.30 -0.41
CA SER A 93 -5.87 2.50 -1.54
C SER A 93 -5.34 1.77 -2.77
N THR A 94 -6.24 1.48 -3.70
CA THR A 94 -5.94 0.80 -4.97
C THR A 94 -6.42 1.65 -6.14
N THR A 95 -5.83 1.39 -7.30
CA THR A 95 -6.33 1.80 -8.62
C THR A 95 -6.42 0.56 -9.50
N LYS A 96 -6.69 0.74 -10.80
CA LYS A 96 -6.71 -0.36 -11.78
C LYS A 96 -5.43 -1.20 -11.78
N ASN A 97 -4.26 -0.57 -11.64
CA ASN A 97 -2.96 -1.24 -11.77
C ASN A 97 -1.96 -0.85 -10.68
N SER A 98 -2.35 -0.14 -9.63
CA SER A 98 -1.44 0.25 -8.57
C SER A 98 -2.10 0.22 -7.20
N TYR A 99 -1.28 0.23 -6.16
CA TYR A 99 -1.75 0.43 -4.81
C TYR A 99 -0.80 1.29 -4.00
N LEU A 100 -1.38 2.21 -3.22
CA LEU A 100 -0.67 2.95 -2.20
C LEU A 100 -0.59 2.08 -0.95
N PHE A 101 0.57 2.01 -0.33
CA PHE A 101 0.77 1.28 0.92
C PHE A 101 1.58 2.10 1.91
N GLU A 102 1.41 1.78 3.19
CA GLU A 102 2.34 2.15 4.25
C GLU A 102 3.08 0.92 4.75
N TYR A 103 4.30 1.12 5.22
CA TYR A 103 5.14 0.07 5.76
C TYR A 103 6.03 0.55 6.89
N GLY A 104 6.46 -0.37 7.76
CA GLY A 104 7.48 -0.10 8.75
C GLY A 104 7.72 -1.27 9.69
N ILE A 105 8.81 -1.19 10.46
CA ILE A 105 9.25 -2.24 11.36
C ILE A 105 8.15 -2.57 12.39
N VAL A 106 7.91 -3.86 12.61
CA VAL A 106 6.95 -4.33 13.63
C VAL A 106 7.36 -3.79 15.00
N GLY A 107 6.40 -3.19 15.73
CA GLY A 107 6.66 -2.57 17.04
C GLY A 107 7.27 -1.16 17.00
N LYS A 108 7.57 -0.60 15.81
CA LYS A 108 7.98 0.80 15.66
C LYS A 108 6.81 1.67 15.15
N SER A 109 6.72 2.89 15.66
CA SER A 109 5.69 3.88 15.29
C SER A 109 5.97 4.55 13.95
N GLN A 110 7.24 4.68 13.58
CA GLN A 110 7.62 5.30 12.31
C GLN A 110 7.19 4.41 11.13
N LYS A 111 6.44 5.00 10.20
CA LYS A 111 5.98 4.36 8.96
C LYS A 111 6.36 5.22 7.76
N SER A 112 6.68 4.55 6.67
CA SER A 112 6.92 5.13 5.36
C SER A 112 5.79 4.75 4.41
N LYS A 113 5.63 5.48 3.31
CA LYS A 113 4.63 5.18 2.27
C LYS A 113 5.31 4.91 0.94
N GLY A 114 4.65 4.11 0.11
CA GLY A 114 5.09 3.77 -1.24
C GLY A 114 3.91 3.41 -2.13
N THR A 115 4.16 3.37 -3.44
CA THR A 115 3.15 3.04 -4.45
C THR A 115 3.68 1.92 -5.34
N ALA A 116 3.13 0.73 -5.22
CA ALA A 116 3.49 -0.36 -6.11
C ALA A 116 2.59 -0.36 -7.34
N VAL A 117 3.19 -0.56 -8.51
CA VAL A 117 2.51 -0.67 -9.80
C VAL A 117 2.61 -2.12 -10.27
N ARG A 118 1.49 -2.71 -10.65
CA ARG A 118 1.42 -4.04 -11.26
C ARG A 118 1.95 -3.94 -12.69
N ASN A 119 2.83 -4.89 -13.03
CA ASN A 119 3.35 -5.06 -14.39
C ASN A 119 2.35 -5.76 -15.31
#